data_AF-A0A7W0UGW5-F1
#
_entry.id   AF-A0A7W0UGW5-F1
#
_cell.length_a   1.000
_cell.length_b   1.000
_cell.length_c   1.000
_cell.angle_alpha   90.00
_cell.angle_beta   90.00
_cell.angle_gamma   90.00
#
_symmetry.space_group_name_H-M   'P 1'
#
loop_
_entity.id
_entity.type
_entity.pdbx_description
1 polymer ?
#
loop_
_entity_poly.entity_id
_entity_poly.type
_entity_poly.pdbx_seq_one_letter_code
_entity_poly.pdbx_strand_id
1 'polypeptide(L)'
;FPPGTQALSLPVEHVRGVAGHVAAGDRLSAFSTTSNQGATKLIISKLPVVEVQPPSPDDPARTLTMTLAVTSVQATDLIHAQERGSLWFTLLTDKGEGS
;
A
#
# COMPACT_ATOMS: atom_id res chain seq x y z
N PHE A 1 10.16 -2.20 -13.63
CA PHE A 1 10.44 -1.69 -12.27
C PHE A 1 11.60 -0.72 -12.33
N PRO A 2 11.59 0.38 -11.55
CA PRO A 2 12.75 1.27 -11.42
C PRO A 2 14.01 0.51 -10.97
N PRO A 3 15.22 0.96 -11.38
CA PRO A 3 16.47 0.36 -10.90
C PRO A 3 16.54 0.33 -9.37
N GLY A 4 17.03 -0.77 -8.79
CA GLY A 4 17.16 -0.94 -7.34
C GLY A 4 15.84 -1.25 -6.61
N THR A 5 14.77 -1.54 -7.35
CA THR A 5 13.48 -1.99 -6.78
C THR A 5 13.18 -3.44 -7.15
N GLN A 6 12.37 -4.09 -6.32
CA GLN A 6 11.82 -5.42 -6.49
C GLN A 6 10.30 -5.36 -6.39
N ALA A 7 9.62 -6.38 -6.93
CA ALA A 7 8.18 -6.50 -6.81
C ALA A 7 7.81 -7.07 -5.44
N LEU A 8 6.86 -6.45 -4.75
CA LEU A 8 6.21 -7.01 -3.58
C LEU A 8 4.69 -6.98 -3.80
N SER A 9 4.06 -8.15 -3.73
CA SER A 9 2.61 -8.28 -3.80
C SER A 9 2.05 -8.45 -2.40
N LEU A 10 1.07 -7.61 -2.03
CA LEU A 10 0.43 -7.64 -0.72
C LEU A 10 -1.09 -7.79 -0.88
N PRO A 11 -1.72 -8.68 -0.11
CA PRO A 11 -3.16 -8.64 0.06
C PRO A 11 -3.52 -7.41 0.91
N VAL A 12 -4.44 -6.60 0.41
CA VAL A 12 -4.92 -5.40 1.10
C VAL A 12 -6.44 -5.44 1.15
N GLU A 13 -7.01 -5.18 2.33
CA GLU A 13 -8.45 -4.98 2.45
C GLU A 13 -8.90 -3.83 1.54
N HIS A 14 -9.99 -4.01 0.78
CA HIS A 14 -10.43 -3.06 -0.25
C HIS A 14 -10.37 -1.59 0.19
N VAL A 15 -10.93 -1.29 1.37
CA VAL A 15 -11.04 0.06 1.90
C VAL A 15 -9.67 0.62 2.28
N ARG A 16 -8.79 -0.20 2.85
CA ARG A 16 -7.43 0.19 3.23
C ARG A 16 -6.52 0.42 2.03
N GLY A 17 -6.88 -0.16 0.88
CA GLY A 17 -6.27 0.07 -0.43
C GLY A 17 -6.93 1.19 -1.23
N VAL A 18 -7.63 2.15 -0.58
CA VAL A 18 -8.30 3.29 -1.24
C VAL A 18 -9.42 2.86 -2.21
N ALA A 19 -10.15 1.81 -1.85
CA ALA A 19 -11.45 1.42 -2.39
C ALA A 19 -11.60 1.48 -3.93
N GLY A 20 -10.62 0.94 -4.67
CA GLY A 20 -10.67 0.86 -6.14
C GLY A 20 -10.25 2.12 -6.88
N HIS A 21 -9.84 3.18 -6.18
CA HIS A 21 -9.25 4.38 -6.80
C HIS A 21 -7.78 4.21 -7.19
N VAL A 22 -7.11 3.18 -6.68
CA VAL A 22 -5.71 2.89 -7.01
C VAL A 22 -5.64 2.14 -8.33
N ALA A 23 -4.76 2.61 -9.21
CA ALA A 23 -4.40 1.99 -10.48
C ALA A 23 -2.88 1.82 -10.63
N ALA A 24 -2.48 1.00 -11.61
CA ALA A 24 -1.08 0.93 -12.01
C ALA A 24 -0.57 2.30 -12.48
N GLY A 25 0.62 2.70 -12.03
CA GLY A 25 1.20 4.02 -12.30
C GLY A 25 1.00 5.03 -11.17
N ASP A 26 0.07 4.77 -10.25
CA ASP A 26 -0.15 5.63 -9.09
C ASP A 26 1.01 5.57 -8.10
N ARG A 27 0.99 6.53 -7.16
CA ARG A 27 1.89 6.57 -6.01
C ARG A 27 1.11 6.60 -4.72
N LEU A 28 1.56 5.83 -3.75
CA LEU A 28 0.91 5.72 -2.45
C LEU A 28 1.82 6.17 -1.31
N SER A 29 1.21 6.55 -0.21
CA SER A 29 1.86 6.57 1.10
C SER A 29 1.34 5.39 1.93
N ALA A 30 2.25 4.71 2.61
CA ALA A 30 1.93 3.57 3.48
C ALA A 30 2.09 3.97 4.94
N PHE A 31 1.09 3.63 5.75
CA PHE A 31 1.05 3.89 7.18
C PHE A 31 0.94 2.58 7.96
N SER A 32 1.61 2.52 9.10
CA SER A 32 1.53 1.40 10.03
C SER A 32 0.93 1.87 11.35
N THR A 33 -0.05 1.13 11.86
CA THR A 33 -0.58 1.28 13.22
C THR A 33 -0.09 0.12 14.08
N THR A 34 0.60 0.44 15.18
CA THR A 34 1.11 -0.58 16.12
C THR A 34 0.15 -0.74 17.31
N SER A 35 -0.20 -2.00 17.63
CA SER A 35 -1.16 -2.34 18.69
C SER A 35 -0.76 -1.84 20.08
N ASN A 36 0.53 -1.75 20.34
CA ASN A 36 1.06 -1.51 21.69
C ASN A 36 1.02 -0.04 22.09
N GLN A 37 0.89 0.88 21.13
CA GLN A 37 0.88 2.33 21.40
C GLN A 37 -0.31 3.05 20.73
N GLY A 38 -1.10 2.37 19.89
CA GLY A 38 -2.21 2.97 19.15
C GLY A 38 -1.78 4.07 18.15
N ALA A 39 -0.48 4.30 17.98
CA ALA A 39 0.04 5.35 17.12
C ALA A 39 0.13 4.86 15.67
N THR A 40 -0.48 5.62 14.76
CA THR A 40 -0.33 5.47 13.30
C THR A 40 0.82 6.36 12.82
N LYS A 41 1.74 5.79 12.03
CA LYS A 41 2.89 6.51 11.47
C LYS A 41 3.03 6.25 9.97
N LEU A 42 3.43 7.28 9.23
CA LEU A 42 3.88 7.15 7.84
C LEU A 42 5.20 6.36 7.84
N ILE A 43 5.24 5.24 7.12
CA ILE A 43 6.44 4.40 7.00
C ILE A 43 7.10 4.54 5.63
N ILE A 44 6.32 4.80 4.58
CA ILE A 44 6.82 4.97 3.21
C ILE A 44 5.99 6.02 2.50
N SER A 45 6.62 6.89 1.72
CA SER A 45 5.95 7.82 0.81
C SER A 45 6.34 7.57 -0.64
N LYS A 46 5.48 7.97 -1.58
CA LYS A 46 5.69 7.88 -3.04
C LYS A 46 5.98 6.46 -3.53
N LEU A 47 5.33 5.47 -2.91
CA LEU A 47 5.48 4.07 -3.27
C LEU A 47 4.80 3.79 -4.63
N PRO A 48 5.56 3.39 -5.67
CA PRO A 48 4.98 3.17 -6.99
C PRO A 48 4.11 1.90 -7.03
N VAL A 49 2.90 2.05 -7.55
CA VAL A 49 2.01 0.94 -7.84
C VAL A 49 2.29 0.43 -9.24
N VAL A 50 2.55 -0.88 -9.33
CA VAL A 50 2.89 -1.54 -10.59
C VAL A 50 1.68 -2.26 -11.15
N GLU A 51 0.90 -2.89 -10.28
CA GLU A 51 -0.30 -3.61 -10.66
C GLU A 51 -1.31 -3.57 -9.50
N VAL A 52 -2.60 -3.54 -9.86
CA VAL A 52 -3.71 -3.73 -8.92
C VAL A 52 -4.59 -4.82 -9.49
N GLN A 53 -4.73 -5.91 -8.74
CA GLN A 53 -5.68 -6.96 -9.02
C GLN A 53 -6.89 -6.74 -8.13
N PRO A 54 -8.08 -6.47 -8.72
CA PRO A 54 -9.28 -6.24 -7.94
C PRO A 54 -9.67 -7.50 -7.16
N PRO A 55 -10.49 -7.38 -6.10
CA PRO A 55 -10.97 -8.55 -5.38
C PRO A 55 -11.73 -9.50 -6.28
N SER A 56 -11.58 -10.80 -6.04
CA SER A 56 -12.44 -11.79 -6.67
C SER A 56 -13.91 -11.50 -6.32
N PRO A 57 -14.86 -11.67 -7.26
CA PRO A 57 -16.29 -11.57 -6.97
C PRO A 57 -16.73 -12.48 -5.83
N ASP A 58 -16.05 -13.61 -5.67
CA ASP A 58 -16.34 -14.64 -4.68
C ASP A 58 -15.58 -14.44 -3.35
N ASP A 59 -14.74 -13.40 -3.23
CA ASP A 59 -14.06 -13.08 -1.97
C ASP A 59 -14.95 -12.22 -1.07
N PRO A 60 -15.51 -12.78 0.03
CA PRO A 60 -16.34 -12.03 0.95
C PRO A 60 -15.56 -10.93 1.70
N ALA A 61 -14.24 -11.08 1.85
CA ALA A 61 -13.38 -10.09 2.49
C ALA A 61 -13.02 -8.93 1.55
N ARG A 62 -13.36 -9.05 0.25
CA ARG A 62 -13.05 -8.05 -0.79
C ARG A 62 -11.57 -7.66 -0.79
N THR A 63 -10.67 -8.63 -0.62
CA THR A 63 -9.23 -8.40 -0.60
C THR A 63 -8.74 -8.13 -2.02
N LEU A 64 -8.09 -7.00 -2.24
CA LEU A 64 -7.38 -6.73 -3.49
C LEU A 64 -5.90 -7.11 -3.33
N THR A 65 -5.24 -7.44 -4.43
CA THR A 65 -3.78 -7.64 -4.43
C THR A 65 -3.11 -6.45 -5.10
N MET A 66 -2.18 -5.81 -4.38
CA MET A 66 -1.36 -4.72 -4.94
C MET A 66 0.07 -5.18 -5.12
N THR A 67 0.60 -5.01 -6.33
CA THR A 67 2.02 -5.19 -6.62
C THR A 67 2.71 -3.82 -6.62
N LEU A 68 3.72 -3.70 -5.76
CA LEU A 68 4.42 -2.45 -5.48
C LEU A 68 5.88 -2.58 -5.91
N ALA A 69 6.46 -1.51 -6.42
CA ALA A 69 7.91 -1.42 -6.65
C ALA A 69 8.59 -0.93 -5.37
N VAL A 70 9.31 -1.80 -4.67
CA VAL A 70 9.90 -1.51 -3.35
C VAL A 70 11.41 -1.72 -3.35
N THR A 71 12.15 -1.00 -2.52
CA THR A 71 13.52 -1.40 -2.13
C THR A 71 13.47 -2.53 -1.10
N SER A 72 14.60 -3.19 -0.82
CA SER A 72 14.67 -4.24 0.22
C SER A 72 14.29 -3.73 1.62
N VAL A 73 14.63 -2.47 1.93
CA VAL A 73 14.26 -1.82 3.20
C VAL A 73 12.74 -1.61 3.25
N GLN A 74 12.16 -1.02 2.21
CA GLN A 74 10.72 -0.80 2.11
C GLN A 74 9.92 -2.10 2.17
N ALA A 75 10.40 -3.16 1.53
CA ALA A 75 9.77 -4.48 1.58
C ALA A 75 9.71 -5.01 3.02
N THR A 76 10.81 -4.88 3.76
CA THR A 76 10.91 -5.31 5.16
C THR A 76 9.92 -4.53 6.03
N ASP A 77 9.82 -3.22 5.86
CA ASP A 77 8.89 -2.37 6.64
C ASP A 77 7.42 -2.71 6.37
N LEU A 78 7.05 -2.95 5.10
CA LEU A 78 5.68 -3.33 4.73
C LEU A 78 5.30 -4.71 5.25
N ILE A 79 6.20 -5.69 5.13
CA ILE A 79 5.97 -7.05 5.66
C ILE A 79 5.80 -6.98 7.18
N HIS A 80 6.68 -6.29 7.90
CA HIS A 80 6.52 -6.11 9.34
C HIS A 80 5.21 -5.42 9.73
N ALA A 81 4.80 -4.39 8.99
CA ALA A 81 3.54 -3.68 9.25
C ALA A 81 2.32 -4.58 9.02
N GLN A 82 2.35 -5.43 7.99
CA GLN A 82 1.27 -6.38 7.70
C GLN A 82 1.18 -7.49 8.76
N GLU A 83 2.31 -8.01 9.22
CA GLU A 83 2.35 -9.13 10.18
C GLU A 83 2.06 -8.70 11.63
N ARG A 84 2.36 -7.46 12.01
CA ARG A 84 2.36 -7.02 13.43
C ARG A 84 1.39 -5.89 13.75
N GLY A 85 0.66 -5.38 12.78
CA GLY A 85 -0.16 -4.19 12.96
C GLY A 85 -1.26 -4.07 11.93
N SER A 86 -1.61 -2.83 11.61
CA SER A 86 -2.50 -2.52 10.50
C SER A 86 -1.77 -1.67 9.47
N LEU A 87 -1.78 -2.14 8.23
CA LEU A 87 -1.26 -1.43 7.08
C LEU A 87 -2.40 -0.64 6.40
N TRP A 88 -2.14 0.64 6.14
CA TRP A 88 -3.06 1.54 5.46
C TRP A 88 -2.35 2.25 4.33
N PHE A 89 -3.06 2.49 3.23
CA PHE A 89 -2.55 3.27 2.11
C PHE A 89 -3.37 4.53 1.88
N THR A 90 -2.71 5.60 1.48
CA THR A 90 -3.36 6.78 0.90
C THR A 90 -2.85 7.00 -0.52
N LEU A 91 -3.75 7.39 -1.41
CA LEU A 91 -3.42 7.73 -2.79
C LEU A 91 -2.87 9.15 -2.85
N LEU A 92 -1.67 9.32 -3.42
CA LEU A 92 -1.10 10.63 -3.68
C LEU A 92 -1.68 11.16 -4.98
N THR A 93 -2.41 12.27 -4.91
CA THR A 93 -2.85 13.00 -6.10
C THR A 93 -1.76 13.97 -6.54
N ASP A 94 -1.38 13.96 -7.81
CA ASP A 94 -0.45 14.95 -8.38
C ASP A 94 -1.02 16.38 -8.36
N LYS A 95 -2.31 16.53 -8.05
CA LYS A 95 -2.94 17.82 -7.78
C LYS A 95 -2.67 18.19 -6.32
N GLY A 96 -1.64 19.03 -6.14
CA GLY A 96 -1.18 19.48 -4.84
C GLY A 96 -2.27 20.13 -3.99
N GLU A 97 -2.03 20.14 -2.68
CA GLU A 97 -2.61 21.14 -1.80
C GLU A 97 -2.40 22.53 -2.43
N GLY A 98 -3.52 23.24 -2.67
CA GLY A 98 -3.58 24.70 -2.84
C GLY A 98 -2.74 25.31 -3.96
N SER A 99 -3.40 25.56 -5.09
CA SER A 99 -3.10 26.76 -5.89
C SER A 99 -3.46 28.04 -5.12
#